data_AF-A0A1E5FTW4-F1
#
_entry.id   AF-A0A1E5FTW4-F1
#
_cell.length_a   1.000
_cell.length_b   1.000
_cell.length_c   1.000
_cell.angle_alpha   90.00
_cell.angle_beta   90.00
_cell.angle_gamma   90.00
#
_symmetry.space_group_name_H-M   'P 1'
#
loop_
_entity.id
_entity.type
_entity.pdbx_description
1 polymer ?
#
loop_
_entity_poly.entity_id
_entity_poly.type
_entity_poly.pdbx_seq_one_letter_code
_entity_poly.pdbx_strand_id
1 'polypeptide(L)' 'MKQKKRFIAGASCPSCSTQDTLRWWIENNIELVECVDCDFTEQRKPKTVEKSEHANQEMIGIFKPE' A
#
# COMPACT_ATOMS: atom_id res chain seq x y z
N MET A 1 -5.41 21.39 -6.93
CA MET A 1 -5.99 21.31 -5.57
C MET A 1 -4.94 20.70 -4.67
N LYS A 2 -4.56 21.35 -3.56
CA LYS A 2 -3.54 20.83 -2.64
C LYS A 2 -4.15 19.67 -1.86
N GLN A 3 -3.57 18.46 -1.94
CA GLN A 3 -4.07 17.31 -1.18
C GLN A 3 -4.02 17.62 0.32
N LYS A 4 -5.13 17.37 1.03
CA LYS A 4 -5.20 17.58 2.48
C LYS A 4 -4.61 16.35 3.18
N LYS A 5 -3.39 16.50 3.71
CA LYS A 5 -2.79 15.53 4.64
C LYS A 5 -3.48 15.59 6.01
N ARG A 6 -3.76 14.46 6.63
CA ARG A 6 -4.38 14.32 7.98
C ARG A 6 -3.40 13.68 8.94
N PHE A 7 -3.36 14.09 10.20
CA PHE A 7 -2.54 13.39 11.21
C PHE A 7 -3.27 12.17 11.78
N ILE A 8 -2.52 11.13 12.12
CA ILE A 8 -3.03 9.91 12.75
C ILE A 8 -2.82 10.02 14.26
N ALA A 9 -3.89 10.33 15.01
CA ALA A 9 -3.83 10.46 16.45
C ALA A 9 -3.56 9.11 17.14
N GLY A 10 -2.69 9.10 18.15
CA GLY A 10 -2.30 7.93 18.93
C GLY A 10 -1.40 6.93 18.20
N ALA A 11 -0.95 7.25 16.98
CA ALA A 11 -0.04 6.40 16.23
C ALA A 11 1.42 6.76 16.52
N SER A 12 2.23 5.74 16.84
CA SER A 12 3.68 5.86 16.96
C SER A 12 4.36 5.55 15.64
N CYS A 13 5.30 6.39 15.24
CA CYS A 13 6.14 6.14 14.07
C CYS A 13 6.98 4.86 14.29
N PRO A 14 7.00 3.90 13.34
CA PRO A 14 7.81 2.68 13.48
C PRO A 14 9.32 2.94 13.34
N SER A 15 9.72 4.08 12.77
CA SER A 15 11.13 4.42 12.54
C SER A 15 11.76 5.16 13.72
N CYS A 16 11.07 6.15 14.31
CA CYS A 16 11.59 6.98 15.39
C CYS A 16 10.84 6.84 16.72
N SER A 17 9.76 6.04 16.76
CA SER A 17 8.90 5.80 17.94
C SER A 17 8.17 7.03 18.50
N THR A 18 8.22 8.18 17.82
CA THR A 18 7.46 9.36 18.23
C THR A 18 5.96 9.17 17.97
N GLN A 19 5.12 9.63 18.90
CA GLN A 19 3.66 9.60 18.78
C GLN A 19 3.13 10.83 18.04
N ASP A 20 2.00 10.70 17.34
CA ASP A 20 1.24 11.80 16.72
C ASP A 20 1.97 12.54 15.58
N THR A 21 3.00 11.90 15.00
CA THR A 21 3.84 12.48 13.94
C THR A 21 3.56 11.95 12.54
N LEU A 22 2.69 10.93 12.44
CA LEU A 22 2.31 10.32 11.18
C LEU A 22 1.20 11.11 10.49
N ARG A 23 1.42 11.46 9.22
CA ARG A 23 0.48 12.11 8.30
C ARG A 23 0.00 11.10 7.26
N TRP A 24 -1.30 10.96 7.10
CA TRP A 24 -1.95 10.13 6.09
C TRP A 24 -2.64 10.97 5.02
N TRP A 25 -2.56 10.52 3.77
CA TRP A 25 -3.34 11.07 2.65
C TRP A 25 -3.56 10.02 1.57
N ILE A 26 -4.43 10.34 0.61
CA ILE A 26 -4.68 9.53 -0.56
C ILE A 26 -4.15 10.28 -1.78
N GLU A 27 -3.26 9.63 -2.53
CA GLU A 27 -2.76 10.10 -3.82
C GLU A 27 -2.98 9.00 -4.86
N ASN A 28 -3.62 9.33 -5.97
CA ASN A 28 -3.85 8.38 -7.08
C ASN A 28 -4.49 7.06 -6.63
N ASN A 29 -5.41 7.13 -5.67
CA ASN A 29 -6.09 5.96 -5.08
C ASN A 29 -5.17 5.03 -4.26
N ILE A 30 -4.01 5.53 -3.85
CA ILE A 30 -3.03 4.88 -2.97
C ILE A 30 -3.04 5.62 -1.65
N GLU A 31 -3.10 4.88 -0.54
CA GLU A 31 -2.98 5.44 0.80
C GLU A 31 -1.49 5.60 1.16
N LEU A 32 -1.08 6.82 1.46
CA LEU A 32 0.28 7.12 1.90
C LEU A 32 0.29 7.59 3.34
N VAL A 33 1.37 7.23 4.05
CA VAL A 33 1.66 7.64 5.42
C VAL A 33 3.09 8.19 5.47
N GLU A 34 3.32 9.31 6.15
CA GLU A 34 4.62 9.98 6.29
C GLU A 34 4.84 10.45 7.72
N CYS A 35 6.02 10.24 8.28
CA CYS A 35 6.45 10.82 9.54
C CYS A 35 7.08 12.18 9.31
N VAL A 36 6.70 13.17 10.11
CA VAL A 36 7.22 14.54 10.00
C VAL A 36 8.55 14.76 10.71
N ASP A 37 8.93 13.84 11.59
CA ASP A 37 10.14 13.97 12.42
C ASP A 37 11.35 13.29 11.79
N CYS A 38 11.13 12.16 11.12
CA CYS A 38 12.20 11.33 10.55
C CYS A 38 12.05 11.07 9.04
N ASP A 39 11.10 11.74 8.39
CA ASP A 39 10.80 11.60 6.96
C ASP A 39 10.44 10.18 6.49
N PHE A 40 10.13 9.27 7.43
CA PHE A 40 9.70 7.91 7.11
C PHE A 40 8.43 7.93 6.26
N THR A 41 8.40 7.21 5.13
CA THR A 41 7.22 7.14 4.25
C THR A 41 6.81 5.69 4.00
N GLU A 42 5.52 5.39 4.12
CA GLU A 42 4.92 4.09 3.87
C GLU A 42 3.74 4.21 2.89
N GLN A 43 3.67 3.30 1.91
CA GLN A 43 2.52 3.16 1.03
C GLN A 43 1.69 1.95 1.46
N ARG A 44 0.47 2.20 1.93
CA ARG A 44 -0.50 1.14 2.20
C ARG A 44 -1.18 0.77 0.88
N LYS A 45 -0.68 -0.28 0.25
CA LYS A 45 -1.36 -0.89 -0.90
C LYS A 45 -2.75 -1.36 -0.43
N PRO A 46 -3.86 -0.98 -1.09
CA PRO A 46 -5.15 -1.59 -0.81
C PRO A 46 -5.04 -3.09 -1.09
N LYS A 47 -5.52 -3.92 -0.15
CA LYS A 47 -5.47 -5.41 -0.22
C LYS A 47 -6.18 -6.02 -1.45
N THR A 48 -6.69 -5.22 -2.37
CA THR A 48 -7.47 -5.64 -3.54
C THR A 48 -6.61 -6.04 -4.75
N VAL A 49 -5.27 -6.01 -4.68
CA VAL A 49 -4.40 -6.26 -5.84
C VAL A 49 -3.29 -7.31 -5.66
N GLU A 50 -3.26 -8.09 -4.57
CA GLU A 50 -2.23 -9.14 -4.38
C GLU A 50 -2.81 -10.54 -4.11
N LYS A 51 -3.98 -10.85 -4.69
CA LYS A 51 -4.45 -12.22 -4.90
C LYS A 51 -5.07 -12.42 -6.27
N SER A 52 -4.35 -12.06 -7.33
CA SER A 52 -4.55 -12.75 -8.60
C SER A 52 -3.69 -14.01 -8.60
N GLU A 53 -4.16 -15.08 -7.94
CA GLU A 53 -3.66 -16.46 -8.07
C GLU A 53 -4.05 -17.06 -9.44
N HIS A 54 -3.97 -16.26 -10.50
CA HIS A 54 -4.36 -16.63 -11.86
C HIS A 54 -3.26 -16.26 -12.86
N ALA A 55 -2.03 -16.70 -12.59
CA ALA A 55 -0.91 -16.65 -13.54
C ALA A 55 -0.26 -18.03 -13.76
N ASN A 56 -1.01 -19.11 -13.53
CA ASN A 56 -0.52 -20.47 -13.81
C ASN A 56 -1.61 -21.45 -14.22
N GLN A 57 -2.61 -20.99 -14.98
CA GLN A 57 -3.40 -21.90 -15.80
C GLN A 57 -2.64 -22.13 -17.11
N GLU A 58 -1.51 -22.83 -17.02
CA GLU A 58 -0.89 -23.43 -18.19
C GLU A 58 -1.92 -24.39 -18.80
N MET A 59 -2.35 -24.04 -20.00
CA MET A 59 -3.14 -24.85 -20.90
C MET A 59 -2.44 -26.20 -21.10
N ILE A 60 -2.92 -27.26 -20.47
CA ILE A 60 -2.52 -28.64 -20.79
C ILE A 60 -3.10 -28.95 -22.17
N GLY A 61 -2.33 -28.67 -23.21
CA GLY A 61 -2.64 -29.02 -24.59
C GLY A 61 -2.63 -30.54 -24.77
N ILE A 62 -3.80 -31.18 -24.64
CA ILE A 62 -4.00 -32.53 -25.17
C ILE A 62 -4.37 -32.37 -26.65
N PHE A 63 -3.35 -32.26 -27.51
CA PHE A 63 -3.53 -32.43 -28.95
C PHE A 63 -3.50 -33.93 -29.25
N LYS A 64 -4.66 -34.51 -29.57
CA LYS A 64 -4.76 -35.87 -30.13
C LYS A 64 -4.80 -35.74 -31.66
N PRO A 65 -3.76 -36.13 -32.39
CA PRO A 65 -3.90 -36.41 -33.81
C PRO A 65 -4.51 -37.81 -34.01
N GLU A 66 -5.43 -37.95 -34.97
CA GLU A 66 -5.76 -39.25 -35.57
C GLU A 66 -4.54 -39.84 -36.31
#